data_AF-A0A6B8VJB8-F1
#
_entry.id   AF-A0A6B8VJB8-F1
#
_cell.length_a   1.000
_cell.length_b   1.000
_cell.length_c   1.000
_cell.angle_alpha   90.00
_cell.angle_beta   90.00
_cell.angle_gamma   90.00
#
_symmetry.space_group_name_H-M   'P 1'
#
loop_
_entity.id
_entity.type
_entity.pdbx_description
1 polymer ?
#
loop_
_entity_poly.entity_id
_entity_poly.type
_entity_poly.pdbx_seq_one_letter_code
_entity_poly.pdbx_strand_id
1 'polypeptide(L)'
;MSRNPSEAARRLARLSLWMLLVFVVWTIIFILATEPMQRILFGFTPSHPGDTFYIEAWGPWIATTLVWVIPLIVGLVLAVLAAMRGAGKLAWSGIAIHGLLLAFFIIPNVIDRLINL
;
A
#
# COMPACT_ATOMS: atom_id res chain seq x y z
N MET A 1 -8.99 -9.01 -33.67
CA MET A 1 -7.74 -9.74 -33.35
C MET A 1 -7.74 -10.13 -31.88
N SER A 2 -8.02 -11.40 -31.53
CA SER A 2 -7.80 -11.88 -30.16
C SER A 2 -6.31 -12.16 -29.98
N ARG A 3 -5.54 -11.18 -29.51
CA ARG A 3 -4.19 -11.47 -29.01
C ARG A 3 -4.37 -12.32 -27.76
N ASN A 4 -4.16 -13.63 -27.89
CA ASN A 4 -4.09 -14.51 -26.73
C ASN A 4 -3.05 -13.91 -25.77
N PRO A 5 -3.41 -13.63 -24.51
CA PRO A 5 -2.48 -13.02 -23.58
C PRO A 5 -1.25 -13.91 -23.46
N SER A 6 -0.07 -13.31 -23.66
CA SER A 6 1.19 -14.00 -23.46
C SER A 6 1.26 -14.51 -22.02
N GLU A 7 1.93 -15.65 -21.84
CA GLU A 7 2.07 -16.27 -20.51
C GLU A 7 2.71 -15.32 -19.49
N ALA A 8 3.64 -14.48 -19.96
CA ALA A 8 4.23 -13.39 -19.18
C ALA A 8 3.20 -12.38 -18.67
N ALA A 9 2.21 -11.99 -19.48
CA ALA A 9 1.15 -11.05 -19.06
C ALA A 9 0.26 -11.66 -17.96
N ARG A 10 -0.08 -12.94 -18.09
CA ARG A 10 -0.86 -13.66 -17.05
C ARG A 10 -0.06 -13.86 -15.76
N ARG A 11 1.25 -14.06 -15.85
CA ARG A 11 2.13 -14.14 -14.68
C ARG A 11 2.15 -12.82 -13.91
N LEU A 12 2.25 -11.67 -14.60
CA LEU A 12 2.18 -10.36 -13.96
C LEU A 12 0.85 -10.13 -13.25
N ALA A 13 -0.27 -10.47 -13.89
CA ALA A 13 -1.59 -10.35 -13.26
C ALA A 13 -1.73 -11.25 -12.01
N ARG A 14 -1.19 -12.47 -12.04
CA ARG A 14 -1.16 -13.35 -10.85
C ARG A 14 -0.26 -12.77 -9.75
N LEU A 15 0.92 -12.28 -10.10
CA LEU A 15 1.84 -11.64 -9.13
C LEU A 15 1.20 -10.41 -8.49
N SER A 16 0.49 -9.58 -9.27
CA SER A 16 -0.30 -8.47 -8.73
C SER A 16 -1.26 -8.94 -7.65
N LEU A 17 -2.04 -10.01 -7.89
CA LEU A 17 -2.94 -10.54 -6.86
C LEU A 17 -2.22 -11.11 -5.64
N TRP A 18 -1.06 -11.75 -5.83
CA TRP A 18 -0.24 -12.19 -4.70
C TRP A 18 0.25 -11.03 -3.82
N MET A 19 0.41 -9.82 -4.38
CA MET A 19 0.76 -8.64 -3.59
C MET A 19 -0.32 -8.27 -2.56
N LEU A 20 -1.57 -8.73 -2.72
CA LEU A 20 -2.60 -8.56 -1.70
C LEU A 20 -2.28 -9.39 -0.44
N LEU A 21 -1.82 -10.63 -0.60
CA LEU A 21 -1.37 -11.44 0.54
C LEU A 21 -0.11 -10.84 1.17
N VAL A 22 0.84 -10.40 0.33
CA VAL A 22 2.04 -9.71 0.80
C VAL A 22 1.66 -8.45 1.58
N PHE A 23 0.66 -7.68 1.13
CA PHE A 23 0.16 -6.50 1.83
C PHE A 23 -0.39 -6.84 3.23
N VAL A 24 -1.17 -7.92 3.35
CA VAL A 24 -1.69 -8.36 4.66
C VAL A 24 -0.55 -8.71 5.61
N VAL A 25 0.39 -9.55 5.16
CA VAL A 25 1.55 -9.96 5.98
C VAL A 25 2.42 -8.74 6.32
N TRP A 26 2.67 -7.88 5.34
CA TRP A 26 3.44 -6.65 5.52
C TRP A 26 2.78 -5.70 6.50
N THR A 27 1.45 -5.55 6.46
CA THR A 27 0.72 -4.68 7.40
C THR A 27 0.90 -5.16 8.84
N ILE A 28 0.87 -6.48 9.08
CA ILE A 28 1.13 -7.04 10.42
C ILE A 28 2.55 -6.70 10.86
N ILE A 29 3.55 -6.96 10.02
CA ILE A 29 4.95 -6.65 10.31
C ILE A 29 5.13 -5.15 10.57
N PHE A 30 4.53 -4.32 9.73
CA PHE A 30 4.60 -2.88 9.79
C PHE A 30 4.02 -2.37 11.12
N ILE A 31 2.83 -2.83 11.52
CA ILE A 31 2.23 -2.45 12.81
C ILE A 31 3.16 -2.79 13.99
N LEU A 32 3.73 -4.00 13.99
CA LEU A 32 4.64 -4.45 15.05
C LEU A 32 5.97 -3.67 15.06
N ALA A 33 6.43 -3.21 13.89
CA ALA A 33 7.70 -2.51 13.74
C ALA A 33 7.59 -0.97 13.80
N THR A 34 6.39 -0.40 13.64
CA THR A 34 6.19 1.04 13.50
C THR A 34 6.60 1.80 14.76
N GLU A 35 6.13 1.34 15.92
CA GLU A 35 6.46 1.95 17.21
C GLU A 35 7.98 1.96 17.49
N PRO A 36 8.71 0.82 17.44
CA PRO A 36 10.15 0.84 17.68
C PRO A 36 10.89 1.67 16.61
N MET A 37 10.46 1.62 15.35
CA MET A 37 11.10 2.38 14.27
C MET A 37 10.94 3.90 14.44
N GLN A 38 9.77 4.36 14.90
CA GLN A 38 9.55 5.78 15.17
C GLN A 38 10.40 6.30 16.34
N ARG A 39 10.57 5.49 17.39
CA ARG A 39 11.46 5.82 18.52
C ARG A 39 12.91 5.97 18.08
N ILE A 40 13.40 5.03 17.26
CA ILE A 40 14.79 5.00 16.80
C ILE A 40 15.08 6.11 15.78
N LEU A 41 14.21 6.28 14.78
CA LEU A 41 14.49 7.16 13.63
C LEU A 41 14.13 8.62 13.88
N PHE A 42 13.11 8.87 14.69
CA PHE A 42 12.57 10.21 14.88
C PHE A 42 12.68 10.71 16.34
N GLY A 43 13.32 9.93 17.22
CA GLY A 43 13.54 10.31 18.62
C GLY A 43 12.27 10.48 19.46
N PHE A 44 11.12 10.02 18.96
CA PHE A 44 9.85 10.17 19.65
C PHE A 44 9.82 9.29 20.90
N THR A 45 9.56 9.91 22.05
CA THR A 45 9.28 9.23 23.32
C THR A 45 7.82 9.49 23.68
N PRO A 46 6.97 8.47 23.88
CA PRO A 46 5.59 8.70 24.27
C PRO A 46 5.55 9.43 25.62
N SER A 47 4.69 10.44 25.74
CA SER A 47 4.53 11.22 26.96
C SER A 47 3.80 10.41 28.04
N HIS A 48 2.85 9.57 27.64
CA HIS A 48 2.14 8.61 28.49
C HIS A 48 1.93 7.23 27.82
N PRO A 49 1.79 6.15 28.62
CA PRO A 49 1.39 4.85 28.11
C PRO A 49 -0.03 4.92 27.51
N GLY A 50 -0.17 4.59 26.22
CA GLY A 50 -1.44 4.62 25.51
C GLY A 50 -1.68 5.89 24.68
N ASP A 51 -0.75 6.85 24.70
CA ASP A 51 -0.77 7.94 23.72
C ASP A 51 -0.70 7.36 22.31
N THR A 52 -1.68 7.71 21.48
CA THR A 52 -1.66 7.37 20.06
C THR A 52 -0.47 8.07 19.43
N PHE A 53 0.43 7.31 18.81
CA PHE A 53 1.60 7.83 18.07
C PHE A 53 1.15 8.72 16.91
N TYR A 54 0.92 9.99 17.19
CA TYR A 54 0.59 10.99 16.19
C TYR A 54 1.88 11.63 15.69
N ILE A 55 2.33 11.23 14.50
CA ILE A 55 3.47 11.89 13.85
C ILE A 55 2.99 13.29 13.44
N GLU A 56 3.37 14.36 14.14
CA GLU A 56 2.92 15.74 13.82
C GLU A 56 3.49 16.29 12.51
N ALA A 57 4.70 15.87 12.14
CA ALA A 57 5.36 16.35 10.93
C ALA A 57 4.83 15.62 9.67
N TRP A 58 4.46 16.40 8.64
CA TRP A 58 4.00 15.87 7.36
C TRP A 58 4.98 14.92 6.70
N GLY A 59 6.29 15.24 6.69
CA GLY A 59 7.31 14.44 6.03
C GLY A 59 7.38 12.99 6.56
N PRO A 60 7.64 12.79 7.87
CA PRO A 60 7.66 11.46 8.46
C PRO A 60 6.33 10.71 8.34
N TRP A 61 5.19 11.40 8.39
CA TRP A 61 3.87 10.77 8.21
C TRP A 61 3.67 10.25 6.77
N ILE A 62 4.01 11.07 5.76
CA ILE A 62 3.97 10.66 4.35
C ILE A 62 4.92 9.47 4.12
N ALA A 63 6.16 9.55 4.61
CA ALA A 63 7.14 8.48 4.45
C ALA A 63 6.66 7.16 5.07
N THR A 64 6.14 7.21 6.30
CA THR A 64 5.57 6.06 7.01
C THR A 64 4.40 5.45 6.25
N THR A 65 3.47 6.29 5.78
CA THR A 65 2.30 5.86 5.00
C THR A 65 2.72 5.22 3.68
N LEU A 66 3.67 5.82 2.96
CA LEU A 66 4.18 5.28 1.70
C LEU A 66 4.80 3.90 1.91
N VAL A 67 5.65 3.74 2.93
CA VAL A 67 6.29 2.46 3.27
C VAL A 67 5.24 1.38 3.59
N TRP A 68 4.19 1.73 4.31
CA TRP A 68 3.10 0.82 4.61
C TRP A 68 2.38 0.32 3.34
N VAL A 69 2.07 1.22 2.40
CA VAL A 69 1.30 0.87 1.20
C VAL A 69 2.15 0.37 0.02
N ILE A 70 3.47 0.21 0.17
CA ILE A 70 4.38 -0.28 -0.90
C ILE A 70 3.82 -1.53 -1.60
N PRO A 71 3.39 -2.59 -0.89
CA PRO A 71 2.88 -3.78 -1.57
C PRO A 71 1.68 -3.49 -2.48
N LEU A 72 0.79 -2.58 -2.08
CA LEU A 72 -0.36 -2.19 -2.88
C LEU A 72 0.05 -1.42 -4.13
N ILE A 73 1.02 -0.51 -4.01
CA ILE A 73 1.57 0.25 -5.15
C ILE A 73 2.23 -0.70 -6.15
N VAL A 74 3.08 -1.61 -5.66
CA VAL A 74 3.74 -2.62 -6.51
C VAL A 74 2.71 -3.51 -7.20
N GLY A 75 1.71 -3.99 -6.45
CA GLY A 75 0.61 -4.78 -7.00
C GLY A 75 -0.18 -4.04 -8.08
N LEU A 76 -0.45 -2.75 -7.90
CA LEU A 76 -1.10 -1.89 -8.90
C LEU A 76 -0.24 -1.74 -10.16
N VAL A 77 1.06 -1.44 -10.02
CA VAL A 77 1.99 -1.32 -11.16
C VAL A 77 2.03 -2.62 -11.96
N LEU A 78 2.12 -3.77 -11.28
CA LEU A 78 2.09 -5.09 -11.94
C LEU A 78 0.77 -5.32 -12.69
N ALA A 79 -0.37 -4.90 -12.13
CA ALA A 79 -1.68 -5.01 -12.77
C ALA A 79 -1.77 -4.13 -14.03
N VAL A 80 -1.30 -2.89 -13.96
CA VAL A 80 -1.26 -1.96 -15.09
C VAL A 80 -0.38 -2.51 -16.21
N LEU A 81 0.82 -2.98 -15.88
CA LEU A 81 1.72 -3.61 -16.86
C LEU A 81 1.09 -4.87 -17.49
N ALA A 82 0.36 -5.67 -16.72
CA ALA A 82 -0.36 -6.83 -17.23
C ALA A 82 -1.51 -6.42 -18.17
N ALA A 83 -2.26 -5.37 -17.84
CA ALA A 83 -3.35 -4.84 -18.66
C ALA A 83 -2.83 -4.29 -19.99
N MET A 84 -1.75 -3.50 -19.96
CA MET A 84 -1.06 -2.99 -21.16
C MET A 84 -0.56 -4.13 -22.06
N ARG A 85 -0.24 -5.29 -21.48
CA ARG A 85 0.19 -6.50 -22.21
C ARG A 85 -0.97 -7.44 -22.58
N GLY A 86 -2.22 -7.03 -22.37
CA GLY A 86 -3.41 -7.77 -22.82
C GLY A 86 -3.83 -8.94 -21.93
N ALA A 87 -3.44 -8.98 -20.65
CA ALA A 87 -3.83 -10.05 -19.70
C ALA A 87 -5.34 -10.17 -19.43
N GLY A 88 -6.16 -9.27 -19.99
CA GLY A 88 -7.62 -9.34 -19.93
C GLY A 88 -8.19 -9.00 -18.56
N LYS A 89 -9.34 -9.60 -18.22
CA LYS A 89 -10.14 -9.25 -17.03
C LYS A 89 -9.34 -9.32 -15.71
N LEU A 90 -8.42 -10.28 -15.59
CA LEU A 90 -7.64 -10.48 -14.36
C LEU A 90 -6.79 -9.26 -14.00
N ALA A 91 -6.19 -8.60 -15.00
CA ALA A 91 -5.40 -7.40 -14.78
C ALA A 91 -6.28 -6.20 -14.40
N TRP A 92 -7.44 -6.05 -15.04
CA TRP A 92 -8.40 -5.02 -14.67
C TRP A 92 -8.95 -5.20 -13.26
N SER A 93 -9.24 -6.43 -12.85
CA SER A 93 -9.59 -6.74 -11.45
C SER A 93 -8.45 -6.38 -10.51
N GLY A 94 -7.19 -6.68 -10.87
CA GLY A 94 -6.02 -6.24 -10.10
C GLY A 94 -5.95 -4.73 -9.94
N ILE A 95 -6.13 -3.96 -11.01
CA ILE A 95 -6.15 -2.49 -10.97
C ILE A 95 -7.26 -2.00 -10.04
N ALA A 96 -8.48 -2.52 -10.20
CA ALA A 96 -9.63 -2.11 -9.41
C ALA A 96 -9.41 -2.39 -7.91
N ILE A 97 -8.99 -3.60 -7.56
CA ILE A 97 -8.79 -3.98 -6.15
C ILE A 97 -7.69 -3.14 -5.50
N HIS A 98 -6.51 -3.04 -6.13
CA HIS A 98 -5.41 -2.25 -5.56
C HIS A 98 -5.73 -0.77 -5.50
N GLY A 99 -6.36 -0.22 -6.55
CA GLY A 99 -6.77 1.18 -6.60
C GLY A 99 -7.82 1.52 -5.53
N LEU A 100 -8.83 0.67 -5.36
CA LEU A 100 -9.85 0.84 -4.32
C LEU A 100 -9.26 0.72 -2.91
N LEU A 101 -8.36 -0.23 -2.67
CA LEU A 101 -7.69 -0.35 -1.37
C LEU A 101 -6.81 0.87 -1.09
N LEU A 102 -6.00 1.32 -2.06
CA LEU A 102 -5.21 2.54 -1.91
C LEU A 102 -6.08 3.75 -1.62
N ALA A 103 -7.18 3.94 -2.35
CA ALA A 103 -8.11 5.03 -2.09
C ALA A 103 -8.75 4.91 -0.69
N PHE A 104 -9.20 3.71 -0.32
CA PHE A 104 -9.82 3.44 0.98
C PHE A 104 -8.87 3.69 2.15
N PHE A 105 -7.57 3.41 2.01
CA PHE A 105 -6.61 3.66 3.08
C PHE A 105 -6.08 5.10 3.05
N ILE A 106 -5.74 5.65 1.89
CA ILE A 106 -5.09 6.97 1.80
C ILE A 106 -6.10 8.09 2.04
N ILE A 107 -7.31 8.04 1.47
CA ILE A 107 -8.25 9.17 1.52
C ILE A 107 -8.69 9.47 2.96
N PRO A 108 -9.16 8.51 3.78
CA PRO A 108 -9.55 8.79 5.15
C PRO A 108 -8.37 9.29 6.00
N ASN A 109 -7.18 8.72 5.79
CA ASN A 109 -5.96 9.15 6.49
C ASN A 109 -5.59 10.61 6.15
N VAL A 110 -5.73 11.01 4.88
CA VAL A 110 -5.51 12.41 4.46
C VAL A 110 -6.60 13.34 5.00
N ILE A 111 -7.86 12.93 4.97
CA ILE A 111 -8.99 13.72 5.51
C ILE A 111 -8.81 13.94 7.01
N ASP A 112 -8.58 12.87 7.78
CA ASP A 112 -8.31 12.95 9.22
C ASP A 112 -7.13 13.89 9.50
N ARG A 113 -6.08 13.79 8.69
CA ARG A 113 -4.91 14.66 8.81
C ARG A 113 -5.21 16.13 8.56
N LEU A 114 -6.07 16.44 7.59
CA LEU A 114 -6.44 17.82 7.26
C LEU A 114 -7.40 18.44 8.29
N ILE A 115 -8.22 17.62 8.96
CA ILE A 115 -9.17 18.08 9.99
C ILE A 115 -8.47 18.31 11.33
N ASN A 116 -7.49 17.48 11.67
CA ASN A 116 -6.77 17.53 12.96
C ASN A 116 -5.52 18.45 12.93
N LEU A 117 -5.45 19.36 11.94
CA LEU A 117 -4.47 20.45 11.83
C LEU A 117 -5.08 21.76 12.31
#